data_AF-A0AAU1WYR5-F1
#
_entry.id   AF-A0AAU1WYR5-F1
#
_cell.length_a   1.000
_cell.length_b   1.000
_cell.length_c   1.000
_cell.angle_alpha   90.00
_cell.angle_beta   90.00
_cell.angle_gamma   90.00
#
_symmetry.space_group_name_H-M   'P 1'
#
loop_
_entity.id
_entity.type
_entity.pdbx_description
1 polymer ?
#
loop_
_entity_poly.entity_id
_entity_poly.type
_entity_poly.pdbx_seq_one_letter_code
_entity_poly.pdbx_strand_id
1 'polypeptide(L)'
;MIVRIMGEGQVALADSELAGLNALDDELLAEMERGDGPGFRTTLHALLARVRELGSPLPDDSLEPSELILPSPDATLEEVRAMLHDDGLIPG
;
A
#
# COMPACT_ATOMS: atom_id res chain seq x y z
N MET A 1 12.11 6.60 2.21
CA MET A 1 11.73 5.30 2.80
C MET A 1 11.72 4.16 1.78
N ILE A 2 11.77 2.91 2.26
CA ILE A 2 11.58 1.69 1.44
C ILE A 2 10.18 1.11 1.64
N VAL A 3 9.44 0.96 0.53
CA VAL A 3 8.11 0.34 0.47
C VAL A 3 8.21 -1.03 -0.19
N ARG A 4 7.67 -2.08 0.43
CA ARG A 4 7.55 -3.40 -0.18
C ARG A 4 6.13 -3.64 -0.65
N ILE A 5 5.96 -3.97 -1.93
CA ILE A 5 4.68 -4.47 -2.46
C ILE A 5 4.81 -6.00 -2.55
N MET A 6 3.92 -6.71 -1.85
CA MET A 6 3.96 -8.18 -1.82
C MET A 6 3.78 -8.76 -3.22
N GLY A 7 4.74 -9.59 -3.65
CA GLY A 7 4.73 -10.20 -4.98
C GLY A 7 5.38 -9.36 -6.09
N GLU A 8 5.75 -8.11 -5.82
CA GLU A 8 6.37 -7.20 -6.81
C GLU A 8 7.79 -6.76 -6.45
N GLY A 9 8.14 -6.71 -5.15
CA GLY A 9 9.47 -6.33 -4.71
C GLY A 9 9.48 -5.02 -3.93
N GLN A 10 10.55 -4.24 -4.07
CA GLN A 10 10.78 -3.04 -3.27
C GLN A 10 10.81 -1.79 -4.13
N VAL A 11 10.28 -0.71 -3.58
CA VAL A 11 10.22 0.61 -4.19
C VAL A 11 10.80 1.63 -3.22
N ALA A 12 11.77 2.41 -3.69
CA ALA A 12 12.29 3.55 -2.96
C ALA A 12 11.36 4.76 -3.17
N LEU A 13 10.80 5.30 -2.09
CA LEU A 13 9.87 6.43 -2.11
C LEU A 13 10.44 7.58 -1.28
N ALA A 14 10.29 8.83 -1.75
CA ALA A 14 10.65 9.99 -0.94
C ALA A 14 9.62 10.20 0.18
N ASP A 15 10.08 10.53 1.39
CA ASP A 15 9.20 10.66 2.56
C ASP A 15 8.15 11.78 2.39
N SER A 16 8.44 12.78 1.55
CA SER A 16 7.50 13.85 1.18
C SER A 16 6.25 13.35 0.44
N GLU A 17 6.35 12.19 -0.23
CA GLU A 17 5.26 11.60 -1.00
C GLU A 17 4.28 10.82 -0.13
N LEU A 18 4.66 10.48 1.12
CA LEU A 18 3.83 9.71 2.04
C LEU A 18 2.50 10.42 2.35
N ALA A 19 2.52 11.75 2.49
CA ALA A 19 1.30 12.53 2.72
C ALA A 19 0.26 12.38 1.59
N GLY A 20 0.71 12.15 0.35
CA GLY A 20 -0.18 11.90 -0.78
C GLY A 20 -0.77 10.49 -0.81
N LEU A 21 -0.14 9.54 -0.11
CA LEU A 21 -0.62 8.17 0.03
C LEU A 21 -1.58 8.00 1.20
N ASN A 22 -1.42 8.76 2.29
CA ASN A 22 -2.30 8.70 3.46
C ASN A 22 -3.78 8.92 3.09
N ALA A 23 -4.08 9.82 2.15
CA ALA A 23 -5.45 10.03 1.70
C ALA A 23 -6.08 8.80 1.02
N LEU A 24 -5.29 8.04 0.26
CA LEU A 24 -5.74 6.78 -0.37
C LEU A 24 -5.83 5.64 0.66
N ASP A 25 -4.98 5.66 1.69
CA ASP A 25 -5.04 4.70 2.79
C ASP A 25 -6.28 4.91 3.68
N ASP A 26 -6.61 6.16 4.01
CA ASP A 26 -7.84 6.52 4.73
C ASP A 26 -9.10 6.07 3.95
N GLU A 27 -9.10 6.29 2.63
CA GLU A 27 -10.19 5.82 1.76
C GLU A 27 -10.27 4.30 1.72
N LEU A 28 -9.12 3.62 1.64
CA LEU A 28 -9.05 2.16 1.64
C LEU A 28 -9.65 1.60 2.94
N LEU A 29 -9.26 2.17 4.09
CA LEU A 29 -9.79 1.78 5.40
C LEU A 29 -11.30 1.98 5.46
N ALA A 30 -11.81 3.12 4.99
CA ALA A 30 -13.23 3.41 4.99
C ALA A 30 -14.04 2.42 4.12
N GLU A 31 -13.54 2.04 2.95
CA GLU A 31 -14.21 1.03 2.11
C GLU A 31 -14.19 -0.36 2.76
N MET A 32 -13.13 -0.68 3.50
CA MET A 32 -13.03 -1.93 4.25
C MET A 32 -14.01 -1.99 5.43
N GLU A 33 -14.17 -0.90 6.17
CA GLU A 33 -15.14 -0.79 7.25
C GLU A 33 -16.58 -0.96 6.77
N ARG A 34 -16.88 -0.42 5.58
CA ARG A 34 -18.19 -0.55 4.91
C ARG A 34 -18.39 -1.92 4.26
N GLY A 35 -17.32 -2.68 4.05
CA GLY A 35 -17.35 -3.96 3.34
C GLY A 35 -17.54 -3.80 1.82
N ASP A 36 -17.17 -2.65 1.25
CA ASP A 36 -17.25 -2.41 -0.19
C ASP A 36 -16.05 -3.06 -0.90
N GLY A 37 -16.18 -4.34 -1.27
CA GLY A 37 -15.13 -5.06 -2.00
C GLY A 37 -14.74 -4.40 -3.34
N PRO A 38 -15.69 -4.01 -4.21
CA PRO A 38 -15.39 -3.27 -5.43
C PRO A 38 -14.66 -1.93 -5.20
N GLY A 39 -15.12 -1.14 -4.22
CA GLY A 39 -14.50 0.13 -3.82
C GLY A 39 -13.08 -0.10 -3.32
N PHE A 40 -12.91 -0.99 -2.35
CA PHE A 40 -11.63 -1.44 -1.82
C PHE A 40 -10.63 -1.82 -2.92
N ARG A 41 -11.04 -2.65 -3.89
CA ARG A 41 -10.13 -3.09 -4.97
C ARG A 41 -9.70 -1.91 -5.84
N THR A 42 -10.61 -0.98 -6.11
CA THR A 42 -10.31 0.22 -6.90
C THR A 42 -9.31 1.10 -6.16
N THR A 43 -9.52 1.34 -4.87
CA THR A 43 -8.65 2.17 -4.04
C THR A 43 -7.29 1.51 -3.82
N LEU A 44 -7.22 0.19 -3.60
CA LEU A 44 -5.97 -0.54 -3.48
C LEU A 44 -5.13 -0.40 -4.75
N HIS A 45 -5.74 -0.58 -5.92
CA HIS A 45 -5.04 -0.40 -7.19
C HIS A 45 -4.57 1.04 -7.40
N ALA A 46 -5.34 2.03 -6.99
CA ALA A 46 -4.94 3.44 -7.02
C ALA A 46 -3.75 3.72 -6.10
N LEU A 47 -3.76 3.18 -4.86
CA LEU A 47 -2.66 3.29 -3.91
C LEU A 47 -1.37 2.69 -4.47
N LEU A 48 -1.44 1.45 -4.97
CA LEU A 48 -0.29 0.77 -5.56
C LEU A 48 0.22 1.48 -6.81
N ALA A 49 -0.67 1.97 -7.68
CA ALA A 49 -0.29 2.76 -8.84
C ALA A 49 0.45 4.03 -8.43
N ARG A 50 -0.03 4.73 -7.40
CA ARG A 50 0.60 5.95 -6.90
C ARG A 50 2.00 5.70 -6.35
N VAL A 51 2.21 4.60 -5.62
CA VAL A 51 3.53 4.17 -5.15
C VAL A 51 4.48 3.89 -6.31
N ARG A 52 3.99 3.20 -7.36
CA ARG A 52 4.79 2.93 -8.57
C ARG A 52 5.14 4.19 -9.36
N GLU A 53 4.24 5.17 -9.40
CA GLU A 53 4.45 6.45 -10.09
C GLU A 53 5.44 7.37 -9.36
N LEU A 54 5.35 7.42 -8.03
CA LEU A 54 6.15 8.31 -7.19
C LEU A 54 7.49 7.71 -6.79
N GLY A 55 7.55 6.40 -6.72
CA GLY A 55 8.73 5.67 -6.29
C GLY A 55 9.62 5.22 -7.44
N SER A 56 10.82 4.78 -7.09
CA SER A 56 11.75 4.13 -8.00
C SER A 56 11.87 2.65 -7.64
N PRO A 57 11.57 1.72 -8.56
CA PRO A 57 11.71 0.29 -8.28
C PRO A 57 13.17 -0.06 -7.99
N LEU A 58 13.38 -0.89 -6.98
CA LEU A 58 14.67 -1.47 -6.66
C LEU A 58 14.87 -2.78 -7.45
N PRO A 59 16.13 -3.22 -7.65
CA PRO A 59 16.43 -4.53 -8.24
C PRO A 59 15.71 -5.69 -7.52
N ASP A 60 15.32 -6.73 -8.25
CA ASP A 60 14.58 -7.89 -7.71
C ASP A 60 15.35 -8.66 -6.63
N ASP A 61 16.69 -8.56 -6.61
CA ASP A 61 17.58 -9.14 -5.60
C ASP A 61 17.86 -8.21 -4.40
N SER A 62 17.24 -7.02 -4.38
CA SER A 62 17.34 -6.09 -3.25
C SER A 62 16.56 -6.63 -2.05
N LEU A 63 17.21 -6.58 -0.89
CA LEU A 63 16.66 -7.04 0.39
C LEU A 63 16.83 -5.97 1.46
N GLU A 64 16.46 -4.73 1.13
CA GLU A 64 16.54 -3.61 2.06
C GLU A 64 15.47 -3.75 3.16
N PRO A 65 15.72 -3.26 4.38
CA PRO A 65 14.67 -3.19 5.40
C PRO A 65 13.53 -2.31 4.89
N SER A 66 12.30 -2.84 4.91
CA SER A 66 11.10 -2.13 4.44
C SER A 66 10.43 -1.44 5.62
N GLU A 67 10.20 -0.14 5.49
CA GLU A 67 9.49 0.67 6.48
C GLU A 67 7.97 0.52 6.32
N LEU A 68 7.52 0.27 5.08
CA LEU A 68 6.11 0.06 4.73
C LEU A 68 5.96 -1.23 3.93
N ILE A 69 4.91 -2.01 4.24
CA ILE A 69 4.57 -3.24 3.52
C ILE A 69 3.14 -3.12 3.02
N LEU A 70 2.97 -3.12 1.70
CA LEU A 70 1.69 -3.07 1.01
C LEU A 70 1.30 -4.47 0.51
N PRO A 71 0.00 -4.80 0.55
CA PRO A 71 -0.48 -6.08 0.08
C PRO A 71 -0.35 -6.23 -1.44
N SER A 72 -0.51 -7.46 -1.92
CA SER A 72 -0.54 -7.77 -3.35
C SER A 72 -1.71 -7.05 -4.05
N PRO A 73 -1.59 -6.66 -5.33
CA PRO A 73 -2.71 -6.13 -6.12
C PRO A 73 -3.89 -7.10 -6.23
N ASP A 74 -3.66 -8.39 -6.01
CA ASP A 74 -4.69 -9.43 -6.04
C ASP A 74 -5.23 -9.78 -4.65
N ALA A 75 -4.76 -9.10 -3.59
CA ALA A 75 -5.19 -9.37 -2.23
C ALA A 75 -6.69 -9.07 -2.05
N THR A 76 -7.37 -9.95 -1.32
CA THR A 76 -8.77 -9.77 -0.97
C THR A 76 -8.94 -8.81 0.20
N LEU A 77 -10.15 -8.25 0.33
CA LEU A 77 -10.50 -7.38 1.46
C LEU A 77 -10.26 -8.08 2.81
N GLU A 78 -10.57 -9.38 2.92
CA GLU A 78 -10.35 -10.15 4.14
C GLU A 78 -8.87 -10.32 4.47
N GLU A 79 -8.03 -10.61 3.46
CA GLU A 79 -6.59 -10.74 3.65
C GLU A 79 -5.96 -9.42 4.09
N VAL A 80 -6.31 -8.32 3.42
CA VAL A 80 -5.78 -7.00 3.78
C VAL A 80 -6.28 -6.57 5.16
N ARG A 81 -7.52 -6.92 5.53
CA ARG A 81 -8.07 -6.66 6.86
C ARG A 81 -7.31 -7.40 7.96
N ALA A 82 -6.79 -8.59 7.66
CA ALA A 82 -5.96 -9.35 8.59
C ALA A 82 -4.53 -8.77 8.74
N MET A 83 -4.08 -7.97 7.77
CA MET A 83 -2.77 -7.31 7.79
C MET A 83 -2.79 -5.92 8.43
N LEU A 84 -3.96 -5.28 8.43
CA LEU A 84 -4.16 -3.92 8.92
C LEU A 84 -4.09 -3.81 10.45
N HIS A 85 -3.46 -2.73 10.91
CA HIS A 85 -3.62 -2.21 12.27
C HIS A 85 -4.71 -1.11 12.30
N ASP A 86 -5.09 -0.64 13.49
CA ASP A 86 -6.10 0.43 13.66
C ASP A 86 -5.81 1.72 12.87
N ASP A 87 -4.54 1.98 12.51
CA ASP A 87 -4.10 3.20 11.82
C ASP A 87 -4.02 3.10 10.28
N GLY A 88 -4.38 1.97 9.66
CA GLY A 88 -4.23 1.82 8.19
C GLY A 88 -2.99 1.02 7.76
N LEU A 89 -2.72 0.97 6.45
CA LEU A 89 -1.53 0.31 5.91
C LEU A 89 -0.31 1.21 6.08
N ILE A 90 -0.50 2.53 6.09
CA ILE A 90 0.58 3.51 6.11
C ILE A 90 0.69 4.12 7.51
N PRO A 91 1.87 4.03 8.16
CA PRO A 91 2.05 4.69 9.45
C PRO A 91 1.97 6.21 9.28
N GLY A 92 1.11 6.83 10.10
CA GLY A 92 0.83 8.27 10.10
C GLY A 92 1.99 9.16 10.51
#